data_AF-A0A5C4WX87-F1
#
_entry.id   AF-A0A5C4WX87-F1
#
_cell.length_a   1.000
_cell.length_b   1.000
_cell.length_c   1.000
_cell.angle_alpha   90.00
_cell.angle_beta   90.00
_cell.angle_gamma   90.00
#
_symmetry.space_group_name_H-M   'P 1'
#
loop_
_entity.id
_entity.type
_entity.pdbx_description
1 polymer ?
#
loop_
_entity_poly.entity_id
_entity_poly.type
_entity_poly.pdbx_seq_one_letter_code
_entity_poly.pdbx_strand_id
1 'polypeptide(L)'
;MVVDGLSRALSQYLAHLRVERGLAENTLAAYRRDLERYATWLRRRGRTDLAEVGEEDVAAHLQDLRTGAATAPPEAPDGEPGPPLSASSAARAVVAVRGWHRFLALEGATPADPAAAVRPPSTPRR
;
A
#
# COMPACT_ATOMS: atom_id res chain seq x y z
N MET A 1 15.67 -10.00 7.00
CA MET A 1 14.73 -9.58 5.94
C MET A 1 13.67 -10.66 5.84
N VAL A 2 12.43 -10.38 6.24
CA VAL A 2 11.35 -11.38 6.17
C VAL A 2 11.02 -11.60 4.70
N VAL A 3 11.21 -12.81 4.19
CA VAL A 3 10.94 -13.15 2.78
C VAL A 3 9.55 -13.79 2.70
N ASP A 4 8.53 -12.95 2.58
CA ASP A 4 7.12 -13.33 2.49
C ASP A 4 6.51 -13.03 1.10
N GLY A 5 5.24 -13.38 0.92
CA GLY A 5 4.49 -13.16 -0.33
C GLY A 5 4.42 -11.67 -0.69
N LEU A 6 4.22 -10.80 0.29
CA LEU A 6 4.23 -9.34 0.11
C LEU A 6 5.54 -8.84 -0.50
N SER A 7 6.69 -9.28 0.03
CA SER A 7 8.01 -8.80 -0.45
C SER A 7 8.32 -9.25 -1.87
N ARG A 8 7.89 -10.47 -2.23
CA ARG A 8 8.04 -11.01 -3.59
C ARG A 8 7.15 -10.24 -4.57
N ALA A 9 5.88 -10.08 -4.24
CA ALA A 9 4.92 -9.36 -5.08
C ALA A 9 5.30 -7.88 -5.28
N LEU A 10 5.88 -7.23 -4.25
CA LEU A 10 6.35 -5.85 -4.35
C LEU A 10 7.50 -5.74 -5.34
N SER A 11 8.46 -6.68 -5.25
CA SER A 11 9.62 -6.71 -6.14
C SER A 11 9.21 -6.93 -7.59
N GLN A 12 8.25 -7.83 -7.85
CA GLN A 12 7.69 -8.09 -9.17
C GLN A 12 7.01 -6.84 -9.74
N TYR A 13 6.16 -6.19 -8.94
CA TYR A 13 5.45 -4.99 -9.38
C TYR A 13 6.40 -3.82 -9.70
N LEU A 14 7.41 -3.57 -8.86
CA LEU A 14 8.39 -2.52 -9.15
C LEU A 14 9.24 -2.83 -10.39
N ALA A 15 9.57 -4.11 -10.62
CA ALA A 15 10.26 -4.54 -11.84
C ALA A 15 9.37 -4.30 -13.07
N HIS A 16 8.09 -4.68 -13.01
CA HIS A 16 7.11 -4.40 -14.06
C HIS A 16 7.01 -2.90 -14.36
N LEU A 17 6.87 -2.06 -13.33
CA LEU A 17 6.81 -0.60 -13.50
C LEU A 17 8.07 0.00 -14.12
N ARG A 18 9.25 -0.57 -13.82
CA ARG A 18 10.52 -0.13 -14.42
C ARG A 18 10.59 -0.50 -15.90
N VAL A 19 10.27 -1.76 -16.23
CA VAL A 19 10.46 -2.31 -17.58
C VAL A 19 9.32 -1.90 -18.52
N GLU A 20 8.07 -2.14 -18.12
CA GLU A 20 6.89 -1.98 -18.98
C GLU A 20 6.35 -0.55 -19.01
N ARG A 21 6.57 0.23 -17.94
CA ARG A 21 6.06 1.60 -17.81
C ARG A 21 7.13 2.68 -17.89
N GLY A 22 8.41 2.30 -17.88
CA GLY A 22 9.53 3.24 -17.97
C GLY A 22 9.52 4.32 -16.88
N LEU A 23 8.98 4.02 -15.69
CA LEU A 23 8.87 5.01 -14.63
C LEU A 23 10.25 5.47 -14.14
N ALA A 24 10.39 6.78 -13.93
CA ALA A 24 11.62 7.38 -13.41
C ALA A 24 12.02 6.79 -12.06
N GLU A 25 13.32 6.70 -11.79
CA GLU A 25 13.85 6.06 -10.58
C GLU A 25 13.34 6.71 -9.29
N ASN A 26 13.18 8.03 -9.28
CA ASN A 26 12.61 8.75 -8.15
C ASN A 26 11.15 8.33 -7.85
N THR A 27 10.36 8.09 -8.89
CA THR A 27 8.98 7.61 -8.74
C THR A 27 8.95 6.17 -8.22
N LEU A 28 9.81 5.30 -8.76
CA LEU A 28 9.95 3.93 -8.28
C LEU A 28 10.39 3.87 -6.81
N ALA A 29 11.35 4.72 -6.41
CA ALA A 29 11.81 4.83 -5.03
C ALA A 29 10.70 5.34 -4.10
N ALA A 30 9.89 6.29 -4.55
CA ALA A 30 8.74 6.76 -3.78
C ALA A 30 7.68 5.66 -3.62
N TYR A 31 7.34 4.96 -4.71
CA TYR A 31 6.39 3.84 -4.67
C TYR A 31 6.89 2.71 -3.78
N ARG A 32 8.18 2.36 -3.85
CA ARG A 32 8.78 1.37 -2.95
C ARG A 32 8.52 1.71 -1.49
N ARG A 33 8.83 2.93 -1.05
CA ARG A 33 8.63 3.37 0.35
C ARG A 33 7.15 3.31 0.75
N ASP A 34 6.26 3.73 -0.14
CA ASP A 34 4.83 3.74 0.11
C ASP A 34 4.29 2.29 0.24
N LEU A 35 4.73 1.36 -0.63
CA LEU A 35 4.33 -0.05 -0.62
C LEU A 35 4.96 -0.85 0.52
N GLU A 36 6.21 -0.57 0.90
CA GLU A 36 6.86 -1.18 2.07
C GLU A 36 6.14 -0.82 3.37
N ARG A 37 5.66 0.43 3.48
CA ARG A 37 4.82 0.86 4.59
C ARG A 37 3.50 0.10 4.64
N TYR A 38 2.84 -0.05 3.50
CA TYR A 38 1.61 -0.84 3.40
C TYR A 38 1.85 -2.31 3.76
N ALA A 39 2.90 -2.94 3.22
CA ALA A 39 3.26 -4.31 3.55
C ALA A 39 3.55 -4.50 5.05
N THR A 40 4.24 -3.54 5.67
CA THR A 40 4.49 -3.55 7.12
C THR A 40 3.19 -3.44 7.92
N TRP A 41 2.29 -2.57 7.49
CA TRP A 41 0.98 -2.41 8.10
C TRP A 41 0.12 -3.69 7.98
N LEU A 42 0.17 -4.36 6.82
CA LEU A 42 -0.51 -5.65 6.58
C LEU A 42 0.04 -6.76 7.49
N ARG A 43 1.36 -6.85 7.65
CA ARG A 43 2.00 -7.84 8.54
C ARG A 43 1.54 -7.71 9.98
N ARG A 44 1.36 -6.48 10.49
CA ARG A 44 0.83 -6.25 11.83
C ARG A 44 -0.60 -6.78 12.01
N ARG A 45 -1.33 -6.98 10.92
CA ARG A 45 -2.66 -7.59 10.89
C ARG A 45 -2.63 -9.08 10.55
N GLY A 46 -1.45 -9.68 10.54
CA GLY A 46 -1.26 -11.10 10.22
C GLY A 46 -1.40 -11.44 8.73
N ARG A 47 -1.37 -10.43 7.84
CA ARG A 47 -1.38 -10.65 6.38
C ARG A 47 0.06 -10.73 5.88
N THR A 48 0.42 -11.84 5.26
CA THR A 48 1.76 -12.10 4.72
C THR A 48 1.76 -12.40 3.22
N ASP A 49 0.56 -12.52 2.63
CA ASP A 49 0.33 -12.63 1.20
C ASP A 49 -0.78 -11.67 0.74
N LEU A 50 -0.71 -11.16 -0.49
CA LEU A 50 -1.75 -10.27 -1.02
C LEU A 50 -3.04 -11.00 -1.39
N ALA A 51 -3.02 -12.33 -1.55
CA ALA A 51 -4.23 -13.13 -1.69
C ALA A 51 -5.09 -13.16 -0.41
N GLU A 52 -4.51 -12.82 0.75
CA GLU A 52 -5.21 -12.74 2.03
C GLU A 52 -5.88 -11.38 2.27
N VAL A 53 -5.60 -10.39 1.40
CA VAL A 53 -6.00 -9.00 1.61
C VAL A 53 -7.38 -8.75 1.05
N GLY A 54 -8.28 -8.28 1.91
CA GLY A 54 -9.63 -7.89 1.54
C GLY A 54 -9.81 -6.38 1.31
N GLU A 55 -10.99 -6.00 0.84
CA GLU A 55 -11.37 -4.58 0.67
C GLU A 55 -11.28 -3.80 2.00
N GLU A 56 -11.63 -4.44 3.12
CA GLU A 56 -11.56 -3.87 4.46
C GLU A 56 -10.14 -3.48 4.85
N ASP A 57 -9.14 -4.32 4.52
CA ASP A 57 -7.73 -4.04 4.77
C ASP A 57 -7.28 -2.81 3.97
N VAL A 58 -7.67 -2.71 2.69
CA VAL A 58 -7.33 -1.55 1.87
C VAL A 58 -8.00 -0.29 2.42
N ALA A 59 -9.30 -0.34 2.74
CA ALA A 59 -10.04 0.80 3.26
C ALA A 59 -9.49 1.30 4.61
N ALA A 60 -9.20 0.38 5.53
CA ALA A 60 -8.62 0.71 6.83
C ALA A 60 -7.22 1.32 6.69
N HIS A 61 -6.38 0.82 5.78
CA HIS A 61 -5.08 1.44 5.53
C HIS A 61 -5.20 2.89 5.04
N LEU A 62 -6.14 3.16 4.12
CA LEU A 62 -6.38 4.51 3.63
C LEU A 62 -6.88 5.47 4.71
N GLN A 63 -7.65 4.98 5.68
CA GLN A 63 -8.06 5.74 6.85
C GLN A 63 -6.84 6.03 7.75
N ASP A 64 -6.04 5.01 8.03
CA ASP A 64 -4.86 5.09 8.90
C ASP A 64 -3.74 5.99 8.33
N LEU A 65 -3.65 6.13 6.99
CA LEU A 65 -2.74 7.10 6.36
C LEU A 65 -3.11 8.55 6.68
N ARG A 66 -4.39 8.85 6.93
CA ARG A 66 -4.85 10.22 7.28
C ARG A 66 -4.66 10.54 8.74
N THR A 67 -4.84 9.55 9.62
CA THR A 67 -4.67 9.71 11.06
C THR A 67 -3.22 9.60 11.49
N GLY A 68 -2.34 9.07 10.62
CA GLY A 68 -0.94 8.81 10.94
C GLY A 68 -0.72 7.43 11.59
N ALA A 69 -1.78 6.71 11.94
CA ALA A 69 -1.70 5.35 12.49
C ALA A 69 -0.96 4.37 11.56
N ALA A 70 -1.03 4.57 10.24
CA ALA A 70 -0.29 3.75 9.27
C ALA A 70 1.23 3.98 9.31
N THR A 71 1.67 5.09 9.90
CA THR A 71 3.08 5.51 9.96
C THR A 71 3.73 5.25 11.31
N ALA A 72 2.97 4.75 12.30
CA ALA A 72 3.48 4.43 13.62
C ALA A 72 4.68 3.44 13.51
N PRO A 73 5.83 3.77 14.12
CA PRO A 73 6.93 2.83 14.28
C PRO A 73 6.47 1.55 14.98
N PRO A 74 7.05 0.38 14.65
CA PRO A 74 6.72 -0.86 15.34
C PRO A 74 7.02 -0.81 16.85
N GLU A 75 7.98 0.02 17.27
CA GLU A 75 8.33 0.29 18.67
C GLU A 75 7.51 1.40 19.36
N ALA A 76 6.51 1.98 18.69
CA ALA A 76 5.70 3.02 19.31
C ALA A 76 4.91 2.45 20.51
N PRO A 77 4.83 3.20 21.64
CA PRO A 77 3.98 2.81 22.76
C PRO A 77 2.53 2.62 22.29
N ASP A 78 1.82 1.67 22.90
CA ASP A 78 0.53 1.15 22.44
C ASP A 78 -0.43 2.25 21.96
N GLY A 79 -0.60 2.32 20.63
CA GLY A 79 -1.60 3.16 19.98
C GLY A 79 -1.16 4.58 19.59
N GLU A 80 0.08 4.99 19.85
CA GLU A 80 0.55 6.33 19.45
C GLU A 80 0.70 6.39 17.91
N PRO A 81 -0.06 7.24 17.20
CA PRO A 81 0.07 7.37 15.76
C PRO A 81 1.41 8.04 15.40
N GLY A 82 2.01 7.61 14.29
CA GLY A 82 3.09 8.38 13.68
C GLY A 82 2.56 9.68 13.04
N PRO A 83 3.44 10.57 12.56
CA PRO A 83 3.01 11.80 11.91
C PRO A 83 2.22 11.48 10.62
N PRO A 84 1.05 12.12 10.39
CA PRO A 84 0.30 11.91 9.17
C PRO A 84 1.12 12.32 7.94
N LEU A 85 0.91 11.60 6.83
CA LEU A 85 1.55 11.97 5.57
C LEU A 85 0.99 13.29 5.06
N SER A 86 1.82 14.07 4.36
CA SER A 86 1.32 15.18 3.55
C SER A 86 0.29 14.70 2.54
N ALA A 87 -0.66 15.55 2.15
CA ALA A 87 -1.73 15.19 1.22
C ALA A 87 -1.20 14.57 -0.08
N SER A 88 -0.09 15.11 -0.62
CA SER A 88 0.55 14.60 -1.84
C SER A 88 1.18 13.22 -1.63
N SER A 89 1.82 12.98 -0.49
CA SER A 89 2.38 11.66 -0.16
C SER A 89 1.28 10.63 0.09
N ALA A 90 0.20 11.00 0.78
CA ALA A 90 -0.96 10.13 0.97
C ALA A 90 -1.62 9.76 -0.36
N ALA A 91 -1.84 10.74 -1.25
CA ALA A 91 -2.40 10.50 -2.58
C ALA A 91 -1.51 9.56 -3.42
N ARG A 92 -0.19 9.76 -3.40
CA ARG A 92 0.75 8.87 -4.09
C ARG A 92 0.74 7.46 -3.53
N ALA A 93 0.69 7.30 -2.20
CA ALA A 93 0.57 5.99 -1.56
C ALA A 93 -0.71 5.26 -1.99
N VAL A 94 -1.85 5.97 -2.08
CA VAL A 94 -3.10 5.39 -2.58
C VAL A 94 -2.93 4.88 -4.02
N VAL A 95 -2.32 5.67 -4.90
CA VAL A 95 -2.08 5.29 -6.30
C VAL A 95 -1.18 4.05 -6.38
N ALA A 96 -0.10 4.01 -5.59
CA ALA A 96 0.81 2.87 -5.56
C ALA A 96 0.10 1.58 -5.10
N VAL A 97 -0.66 1.64 -4.00
CA VAL A 97 -1.42 0.50 -3.44
C VAL A 97 -2.45 -0.02 -4.44
N ARG A 98 -3.24 0.88 -5.05
CA ARG A 98 -4.23 0.49 -6.07
C ARG A 98 -3.57 -0.17 -7.28
N GLY A 99 -2.47 0.41 -7.76
CA GLY A 99 -1.74 -0.13 -8.90
C GLY A 99 -1.17 -1.52 -8.61
N TRP A 100 -0.70 -1.76 -7.40
CA TRP A 100 -0.14 -3.06 -7.00
C TRP A 100 -1.20 -4.17 -6.98
N HIS A 101 -2.35 -3.92 -6.34
CA HIS A 101 -3.47 -4.87 -6.31
C HIS A 101 -4.02 -5.15 -7.71
N ARG A 102 -4.21 -4.10 -8.51
CA ARG A 102 -4.65 -4.25 -9.90
C ARG A 102 -3.67 -5.06 -10.73
N PHE A 103 -2.36 -4.83 -10.57
CA PHE A 103 -1.33 -5.60 -11.26
C PHE A 103 -1.45 -7.09 -10.94
N LEU A 104 -1.56 -7.48 -9.67
CA LEU A 104 -1.66 -8.89 -9.29
C LEU A 104 -2.95 -9.55 -9.75
N ALA A 105 -4.07 -8.82 -9.74
CA ALA A 105 -5.33 -9.33 -10.28
C ALA A 105 -5.23 -9.58 -11.80
N LEU A 106 -4.54 -8.70 -12.54
CA LEU A 106 -4.31 -8.87 -13.98
C LEU A 106 -3.33 -10.02 -14.30
N GLU A 107 -2.33 -10.24 -13.46
CA GLU A 107 -1.41 -11.38 -13.55
C GLU A 107 -2.02 -12.70 -13.06
N GLY A 108 -3.25 -12.68 -12.53
CA GLY A 108 -3.93 -13.86 -11.98
C GLY A 108 -3.38 -14.36 -10.65
N ALA A 109 -2.54 -13.57 -9.98
CA ALA A 109 -1.95 -13.91 -8.68
C ALA A 109 -2.95 -13.75 -7.52
N THR A 110 -3.95 -12.88 -7.68
CA THR A 110 -5.10 -12.76 -6.77
C THR A 110 -6.41 -12.96 -7.53
N PRO A 111 -7.46 -13.51 -6.91
CA PRO A 111 -8.73 -13.76 -7.60
C PRO A 111 -9.47 -12.49 -8.01
N ALA A 112 -9.20 -11.36 -7.32
CA ALA A 112 -9.79 -10.06 -7.61
C ALA A 112 -8.85 -8.92 -7.15
N ASP A 113 -9.19 -7.68 -7.55
CA ASP A 113 -8.56 -6.45 -7.07
C ASP A 113 -9.36 -5.88 -5.87
N PRO A 114 -8.91 -6.08 -4.62
CA PRO A 114 -9.61 -5.55 -3.44
C PRO A 114 -9.56 -4.02 -3.35
N ALA A 115 -8.69 -3.35 -4.13
CA ALA A 115 -8.60 -1.89 -4.15
C ALA A 115 -9.53 -1.26 -5.19
N ALA A 116 -10.17 -2.06 -6.06
CA ALA A 116 -11.10 -1.58 -7.07
C ALA A 116 -12.35 -0.93 -6.46
N ALA A 117 -12.91 -1.56 -5.43
CA ALA A 117 -14.13 -1.12 -4.73
C ALA A 117 -13.88 0.03 -3.73
N VAL A 118 -12.63 0.24 -3.33
CA VAL A 118 -12.30 1.28 -2.35
C VAL A 118 -12.37 2.66 -3.00
N ARG A 119 -13.45 3.38 -2.68
CA ARG A 119 -13.63 4.78 -3.08
C ARG A 119 -12.69 5.66 -2.25
N PRO A 120 -11.96 6.61 -2.87
CA PRO A 120 -11.38 7.71 -2.10
C PRO A 120 -12.54 8.40 -1.37
N PRO A 121 -12.43 8.68 -0.06
CA PRO A 121 -13.49 9.40 0.61
C PRO A 121 -13.59 10.78 -0.02
N SER A 122 -14.83 11.13 -0.35
CA SER A 122 -15.19 12.44 -0.85
C SER A 122 -14.71 13.49 0.15
N THR A 123 -13.89 14.41 -0.30
CA THR A 123 -13.50 15.56 0.52
C THR A 123 -14.77 16.37 0.79
N PRO A 124 -15.12 16.72 2.04
CA PRO A 124 -16.16 17.71 2.25
C PRO A 124 -15.67 18.99 1.59
N ARG A 125 -16.45 19.47 0.61
CA ARG A 125 -16.21 20.74 -0.06
C ARG A 125 -16.28 21.82 1.02
N ARG A 126 -15.20 22.58 1.19
CA ARG A 126 -15.21 23.81 2.01
C ARG A 126 -16.11 24.85 1.38
#